data_AF-A0A942FSK0-F1
#
_entry.id   AF-A0A942FSK0-F1
#
_cell.length_a   1.000
_cell.length_b   1.000
_cell.length_c   1.000
_cell.angle_alpha   90.00
_cell.angle_beta   90.00
_cell.angle_gamma   90.00
#
_symmetry.space_group_name_H-M   'P 1'
#
loop_
_entity.id
_entity.type
_entity.pdbx_description
1 polymer ?
#
loop_
_entity_poly.entity_id
_entity_poly.type
_entity_poly.pdbx_seq_one_letter_code
_entity_poly.pdbx_strand_id
1 'polypeptide(L)'
;MPRRSRPARIQNSHSPALRTELTQAAARLIAEDGMEYGAAKKKAVRQLGLPESFPLPGNAEVESALRDYHALYQEEAQGEWLVALRCTAAELMHRLAPFSPWLTGSVLEGTAGRHSRIDILLFPDSAKDVEIFLLDQGVPFRHGNPKSDRVEAVFVLEDEDAPANLIVLPPREERFHAKGSDGRTRARARVEAVEALCRT
;
A
#
# COMPACT_ATOMS: atom_id res chain seq x y z
N MET A 1 -35.48 -15.87 -54.93
CA MET A 1 -34.83 -14.53 -54.90
C MET A 1 -34.60 -14.14 -53.44
N PRO A 2 -33.37 -14.16 -52.90
CA PRO A 2 -33.15 -13.87 -51.49
C PRO A 2 -33.04 -12.35 -51.25
N ARG A 3 -33.83 -11.81 -50.32
CA ARG A 3 -33.63 -10.47 -49.78
C ARG A 3 -32.47 -10.53 -48.78
N ARG A 4 -31.31 -10.01 -49.16
CA ARG A 4 -30.22 -9.72 -48.21
C ARG A 4 -30.68 -8.58 -47.29
N SER A 5 -31.06 -8.90 -46.06
CA SER A 5 -31.22 -7.93 -44.98
C SER A 5 -29.86 -7.30 -44.68
N ARG A 6 -29.80 -5.96 -44.79
CA ARG A 6 -28.62 -5.14 -44.44
C ARG A 6 -28.30 -5.30 -42.95
N PRO A 7 -27.03 -5.42 -42.53
CA PRO A 7 -26.70 -5.35 -41.11
C PRO A 7 -27.02 -3.95 -40.56
N ALA A 8 -27.53 -3.92 -39.34
CA ALA A 8 -27.90 -2.70 -38.63
C ALA A 8 -26.69 -1.75 -38.55
N ARG A 9 -26.86 -0.56 -39.09
CA ARG A 9 -25.90 0.54 -38.99
C ARG A 9 -25.80 0.89 -37.50
N ILE A 10 -24.63 0.70 -36.90
CA ILE A 10 -24.36 1.12 -35.52
C ILE A 10 -24.56 2.65 -35.47
N GLN A 11 -25.75 3.08 -35.09
CA GLN A 11 -26.14 4.48 -34.95
C GLN A 11 -25.77 4.95 -33.54
N ASN A 12 -24.47 5.06 -33.24
CA ASN A 12 -23.95 6.04 -32.28
C ASN A 12 -22.42 6.03 -32.27
N SER A 13 -21.82 6.43 -33.40
CA SER A 13 -20.37 6.58 -33.56
C SER A 13 -19.76 7.70 -32.69
N HIS A 14 -20.58 8.47 -31.96
CA HIS A 14 -20.18 9.65 -31.16
C HIS A 14 -20.75 9.62 -29.74
N SER A 15 -21.09 8.44 -29.21
CA SER A 15 -21.52 8.37 -27.80
C SER A 15 -20.36 8.83 -26.90
N PRO A 16 -20.54 9.87 -26.07
CA PRO A 16 -19.51 10.32 -25.13
C PRO A 16 -19.10 9.19 -24.17
N ALA A 17 -20.00 8.27 -23.84
CA ALA A 17 -19.71 7.10 -23.03
C ALA A 17 -18.69 6.15 -23.69
N LEU A 18 -18.85 5.87 -25.00
CA LEU A 18 -17.90 5.02 -25.75
C LEU A 18 -16.52 5.68 -25.86
N ARG A 19 -16.47 7.01 -25.95
CA ARG A 19 -15.20 7.75 -25.95
C ARG A 19 -14.52 7.67 -24.59
N THR A 20 -15.27 7.80 -23.50
CA THR A 20 -14.75 7.65 -22.14
C THR A 20 -14.21 6.23 -21.92
N GLU A 21 -14.98 5.20 -22.28
CA GLU A 21 -14.55 3.79 -22.18
C GLU A 21 -13.28 3.52 -23.00
N LEU A 22 -13.21 4.03 -24.23
CA LEU A 22 -12.02 3.91 -25.08
C LEU A 22 -10.80 4.61 -24.46
N THR A 23 -11.00 5.78 -23.86
CA THR A 23 -9.93 6.56 -23.23
C THR A 23 -9.41 5.86 -21.97
N GLN A 24 -10.31 5.32 -21.14
CA GLN A 24 -9.96 4.53 -19.96
C GLN A 24 -9.25 3.21 -20.33
N ALA A 25 -9.74 2.49 -21.34
CA ALA A 25 -9.10 1.27 -21.83
C ALA A 25 -7.69 1.56 -22.38
N ALA A 26 -7.50 2.66 -23.12
CA ALA A 26 -6.19 3.07 -23.59
C ALA A 26 -5.25 3.45 -22.43
N ALA A 27 -5.73 4.18 -21.42
CA ALA A 27 -4.96 4.52 -20.24
C ALA A 27 -4.51 3.28 -19.47
N ARG A 28 -5.41 2.31 -19.27
CA ARG A 28 -5.09 1.03 -18.62
C ARG A 28 -3.99 0.25 -19.33
N LEU A 29 -4.05 0.15 -20.66
CA LEU A 29 -3.00 -0.51 -21.47
C LEU A 29 -1.64 0.18 -21.35
N ILE A 30 -1.61 1.50 -21.12
CA ILE A 30 -0.36 2.23 -20.90
C ILE A 30 0.16 1.94 -19.49
N ALA A 31 -0.72 1.99 -18.47
CA ALA A 31 -0.35 1.78 -17.07
C ALA A 31 0.10 0.34 -16.76
N GLU A 32 -0.62 -0.67 -17.27
CA GLU A 32 -0.38 -2.08 -16.96
C GLU A 32 0.64 -2.73 -17.92
N ASP A 33 0.46 -2.53 -19.24
CA ASP A 33 1.26 -3.21 -20.28
C ASP A 33 2.47 -2.37 -20.73
N GLY A 34 2.66 -1.14 -20.22
CA GLY A 34 3.74 -0.24 -20.62
C GLY A 34 3.69 0.19 -22.09
N MET A 35 2.50 0.16 -22.70
CA MET A 35 2.35 0.38 -24.13
C MET A 35 2.52 1.85 -24.52
N GLU A 36 3.07 2.08 -25.71
CA GLU A 36 3.10 3.39 -26.36
C GLU A 36 1.67 3.90 -26.67
N TYR A 37 1.42 5.20 -26.45
CA TYR A 37 0.09 5.83 -26.57
C TYR A 37 -0.65 5.48 -27.86
N GLY A 38 0.04 5.50 -29.01
CA GLY A 38 -0.57 5.20 -30.30
C GLY A 38 -0.97 3.73 -30.45
N ALA A 39 -0.17 2.81 -29.89
CA ALA A 39 -0.46 1.38 -29.90
C ALA A 39 -1.58 1.04 -28.91
N ALA A 40 -1.57 1.65 -27.72
CA ALA A 40 -2.60 1.49 -26.70
C ALA A 40 -3.99 1.89 -27.22
N LYS A 41 -4.12 3.06 -27.87
CA LYS A 41 -5.39 3.51 -28.46
C LYS A 41 -5.94 2.55 -29.52
N LYS A 42 -5.08 2.06 -30.42
CA LYS A 42 -5.49 1.12 -31.48
C LYS A 42 -5.88 -0.24 -30.91
N LYS A 43 -5.16 -0.72 -29.89
CA LYS A 43 -5.50 -1.96 -29.17
C LYS A 43 -6.81 -1.80 -28.40
N ALA A 44 -7.05 -0.64 -27.76
CA ALA A 44 -8.31 -0.33 -27.08
C ALA A 44 -9.51 -0.32 -28.04
N VAL A 45 -9.38 0.27 -29.24
CA VAL A 45 -10.43 0.20 -30.29
C VAL A 45 -10.77 -1.24 -30.64
N ARG A 46 -9.76 -2.10 -30.80
CA ARG A 46 -9.95 -3.52 -31.12
C ARG A 46 -10.58 -4.29 -29.97
N GLN A 47 -10.16 -4.03 -28.73
CA GLN A 47 -10.72 -4.68 -27.53
C GLN A 47 -12.20 -4.32 -27.32
N LEU A 48 -12.59 -3.09 -27.65
CA LEU A 48 -13.98 -2.62 -27.56
C LEU A 48 -14.83 -2.98 -28.78
N GLY A 49 -14.29 -3.74 -29.75
CA GLY A 49 -15.02 -4.12 -30.97
C GLY A 49 -15.43 -2.93 -31.86
N LEU A 50 -14.74 -1.80 -31.72
CA LEU A 50 -15.04 -0.58 -32.47
C LEU A 50 -14.43 -0.63 -33.88
N PRO A 51 -15.05 0.03 -34.88
CA PRO A 51 -14.47 0.15 -36.22
C PRO A 51 -13.09 0.83 -36.18
N GLU A 52 -12.14 0.40 -37.03
CA GLU A 52 -10.81 1.06 -37.08
C GLU A 52 -10.87 2.54 -37.51
N SER A 53 -11.98 2.97 -38.12
CA SER A 53 -12.26 4.38 -38.43
C SER A 53 -12.82 5.18 -37.25
N PHE A 54 -12.95 4.59 -36.06
CA PHE A 54 -13.46 5.28 -34.88
C PHE A 54 -12.48 6.41 -34.47
N PRO A 55 -12.97 7.62 -34.16
CA PRO A 55 -12.10 8.72 -33.76
C PRO A 55 -11.31 8.37 -32.49
N LEU A 56 -9.98 8.37 -32.59
CA LEU A 56 -9.11 8.10 -31.44
C LEU A 56 -9.12 9.29 -30.47
N PRO A 57 -9.02 9.05 -29.15
CA PRO A 57 -8.86 10.12 -28.18
C PRO A 57 -7.52 10.83 -28.37
N GLY A 58 -7.45 12.10 -28.00
CA GLY A 58 -6.23 12.89 -27.94
C GLY A 58 -5.26 12.36 -26.87
N ASN A 59 -3.98 12.73 -26.97
CA ASN A 59 -3.00 12.34 -25.94
C ASN A 59 -3.35 12.94 -24.57
N ALA A 60 -3.80 14.20 -24.52
CA ALA A 60 -4.22 14.86 -23.28
C ALA A 60 -5.42 14.17 -22.60
N GLU A 61 -6.38 13.67 -23.38
CA GLU A 61 -7.52 12.90 -22.84
C GLU A 61 -7.04 11.59 -22.20
N VAL A 62 -6.15 10.87 -22.90
CA VAL A 62 -5.56 9.63 -22.38
C VAL A 62 -4.66 9.89 -21.18
N GLU A 63 -3.92 10.99 -21.15
CA GLU A 63 -3.07 11.39 -20.03
C GLU A 63 -3.89 11.76 -18.79
N SER A 64 -5.03 12.46 -18.97
CA SER A 64 -5.98 12.72 -17.88
C SER A 64 -6.53 11.41 -17.33
N ALA A 65 -7.01 10.51 -18.19
CA ALA A 65 -7.52 9.21 -17.77
C ALA A 65 -6.43 8.33 -17.13
N LEU A 66 -5.17 8.46 -17.57
CA LEU A 66 -4.02 7.78 -16.97
C LEU A 66 -3.72 8.33 -15.58
N ARG A 67 -3.82 9.65 -15.39
CA ARG A 67 -3.68 10.27 -14.07
C ARG A 67 -4.80 9.83 -13.13
N ASP A 68 -6.04 9.79 -13.61
CA ASP A 68 -7.19 9.32 -12.84
C ASP A 68 -7.05 7.83 -12.51
N TYR A 69 -6.59 7.02 -13.48
CA TYR A 69 -6.26 5.61 -13.28
C TYR A 69 -5.18 5.44 -12.22
N HIS A 70 -4.09 6.19 -12.31
CA HIS A 70 -3.02 6.15 -11.31
C HIS A 70 -3.53 6.61 -9.94
N ALA A 71 -4.36 7.64 -9.84
CA ALA A 71 -4.90 8.09 -8.56
C ALA A 71 -5.76 7.00 -7.90
N LEU A 72 -6.69 6.41 -8.67
CA LEU A 72 -7.59 5.36 -8.18
C LEU A 72 -6.83 4.08 -7.81
N TYR A 73 -5.94 3.61 -8.69
CA TYR A 73 -5.21 2.36 -8.47
C TYR A 73 -4.05 2.51 -7.48
N GLN A 74 -3.44 3.69 -7.35
CA GLN A 74 -2.47 3.96 -6.28
C GLN A 74 -3.19 4.02 -4.93
N GLU A 75 -4.42 4.55 -4.86
CA GLU A 75 -5.21 4.54 -3.62
C GLU A 75 -5.69 3.12 -3.24
N GLU A 76 -6.20 2.33 -4.20
CA GLU A 76 -6.69 0.96 -3.95
C GLU A 76 -5.55 -0.03 -3.61
N ALA A 77 -4.44 -0.01 -4.37
CA ALA A 77 -3.28 -0.86 -4.06
C ALA A 77 -2.57 -0.43 -2.77
N GLN A 78 -2.62 0.86 -2.40
CA GLN A 78 -2.09 1.33 -1.12
C GLN A 78 -2.99 0.91 0.05
N GLY A 79 -4.31 0.84 -0.14
CA GLY A 79 -5.28 0.37 0.85
C GLY A 79 -5.07 -1.10 1.22
N GLU A 80 -5.08 -2.00 0.23
CA GLU A 80 -4.88 -3.44 0.46
C GLU A 80 -3.52 -3.75 1.08
N TRP A 81 -2.46 -3.10 0.59
CA TRP A 81 -1.11 -3.24 1.14
C TRP A 81 -1.02 -2.74 2.59
N LEU A 82 -1.66 -1.62 2.90
CA LEU A 82 -1.69 -1.07 4.26
C LEU A 82 -2.44 -2.00 5.21
N VAL A 83 -3.55 -2.59 4.78
CA VAL A 83 -4.28 -3.60 5.56
C VAL A 83 -3.40 -4.82 5.82
N ALA A 84 -2.71 -5.34 4.78
CA ALA A 84 -1.76 -6.44 4.94
C ALA A 84 -0.67 -6.12 5.98
N LEU A 85 -0.03 -4.95 5.88
CA LEU A 85 0.98 -4.50 6.85
C LEU A 85 0.42 -4.41 8.28
N ARG A 86 -0.82 -3.96 8.46
CA ARG A 86 -1.47 -3.90 9.78
C ARG A 86 -1.73 -5.29 10.35
N CYS A 87 -2.09 -6.25 9.51
CA CYS A 87 -2.32 -7.62 9.97
C CYS A 87 -1.01 -8.33 10.31
N THR A 88 0.02 -8.17 9.49
CA THR A 88 1.39 -8.61 9.82
C THR A 88 1.88 -7.96 11.12
N ALA A 89 1.58 -6.67 11.33
CA ALA A 89 1.89 -6.00 12.58
C ALA A 89 1.15 -6.61 13.77
N ALA A 90 -0.15 -6.88 13.65
CA ALA A 90 -0.93 -7.53 14.70
C ALA A 90 -0.39 -8.92 15.07
N GLU A 91 -0.01 -9.73 14.08
CA GLU A 91 0.62 -11.03 14.29
C GLU A 91 1.96 -10.93 15.02
N LEU A 92 2.81 -9.96 14.62
CA LEU A 92 4.05 -9.66 15.33
C LEU A 92 3.79 -9.24 16.77
N MET A 93 2.79 -8.38 17.00
CA MET A 93 2.42 -7.92 18.35
C MET A 93 1.93 -9.08 19.22
N HIS A 94 1.24 -10.08 18.68
CA HIS A 94 0.88 -11.27 19.45
C HIS A 94 2.10 -12.10 19.86
N ARG A 95 3.06 -12.30 18.96
CA ARG A 95 4.32 -12.99 19.30
C ARG A 95 5.13 -12.22 20.34
N LEU A 96 5.10 -10.89 20.27
CA LEU A 96 5.83 -9.98 21.16
C LEU A 96 5.02 -9.58 22.42
N ALA A 97 3.88 -10.22 22.69
CA ALA A 97 3.01 -9.92 23.82
C ALA A 97 3.74 -9.82 25.19
N PRO A 98 4.76 -10.64 25.50
CA PRO A 98 5.52 -10.50 26.75
C PRO A 98 6.18 -9.14 26.97
N PHE A 99 6.38 -8.34 25.91
CA PHE A 99 7.09 -7.05 25.95
C PHE A 99 6.16 -5.85 25.78
N SER A 100 4.86 -6.02 25.99
CA SER A 100 3.83 -4.97 25.89
C SER A 100 3.92 -4.16 24.58
N PRO A 101 3.69 -4.77 23.41
CA PRO A 101 4.00 -4.14 22.14
C PRO A 101 2.97 -3.07 21.74
N TRP A 102 3.45 -2.01 21.08
CA TRP A 102 2.62 -0.95 20.50
C TRP A 102 3.03 -0.65 19.07
N LEU A 103 2.07 -0.64 18.14
CA LEU A 103 2.32 -0.19 16.76
C LEU A 103 2.43 1.34 16.73
N THR A 104 3.37 1.88 15.95
CA THR A 104 3.51 3.32 15.72
C THR A 104 3.91 3.62 14.26
N GLY A 105 4.04 4.90 13.92
CA GLY A 105 4.54 5.36 12.64
C GLY A 105 3.57 5.16 11.46
N SER A 106 4.13 5.09 10.25
CA SER A 106 3.37 5.22 9.00
C SER A 106 2.29 4.15 8.80
N VAL A 107 2.49 2.93 9.30
CA VAL A 107 1.51 1.83 9.20
C VAL A 107 0.28 2.09 10.06
N LEU A 108 0.47 2.67 11.25
CA LEU A 108 -0.66 3.09 12.07
C LEU A 108 -1.38 4.30 11.45
N GLU A 109 -0.61 5.31 11.07
CA GLU A 109 -1.13 6.58 10.55
C GLU A 109 -1.76 6.47 9.15
N GLY A 110 -1.58 5.32 8.47
CA GLY A 110 -2.12 5.06 7.14
C GLY A 110 -1.36 5.75 6.01
N THR A 111 -0.14 6.20 6.29
CA THR A 111 0.75 6.88 5.33
C THR A 111 1.87 5.96 4.83
N ALA A 112 1.78 4.66 5.13
CA ALA A 112 2.78 3.69 4.69
C ALA A 112 2.84 3.59 3.16
N GLY A 113 4.06 3.59 2.62
CA GLY A 113 4.33 3.33 1.21
C GLY A 113 4.98 1.97 0.99
N ARG A 114 5.35 1.68 -0.26
CA ARG A 114 5.91 0.38 -0.69
C ARG A 114 7.17 -0.08 0.07
N HIS A 115 7.94 0.85 0.62
CA HIS A 115 9.18 0.55 1.37
C HIS A 115 9.06 0.88 2.87
N SER A 116 7.85 1.14 3.36
CA SER A 116 7.63 1.36 4.79
C SER A 116 7.91 0.09 5.58
N ARG A 117 8.54 0.25 6.74
CA ARG A 117 8.70 -0.81 7.73
C ARG A 117 7.63 -0.67 8.81
N ILE A 118 7.29 -1.78 9.45
CA ILE A 118 6.43 -1.82 10.62
C ILE A 118 7.25 -1.38 11.84
N ASP A 119 6.86 -0.30 12.50
CA ASP A 119 7.55 0.17 13.71
C ASP A 119 6.76 -0.27 14.95
N ILE A 120 7.36 -1.16 15.75
CA ILE A 120 6.78 -1.65 17.02
C ILE A 120 7.62 -1.15 18.18
N LEU A 121 6.98 -0.48 19.13
CA LEU A 121 7.58 -0.10 20.41
C LEU A 121 7.43 -1.25 21.40
N LEU A 122 8.52 -1.61 22.07
CA LEU A 122 8.58 -2.64 23.11
C LEU A 122 9.05 -2.02 24.43
N PHE A 123 8.55 -2.55 25.54
CA PHE A 123 8.84 -2.07 26.89
C PHE A 123 9.31 -3.19 27.83
N PRO A 124 10.38 -3.93 27.47
CA PRO A 124 10.95 -5.00 28.30
C PRO A 124 11.71 -4.44 29.50
N ASP A 125 12.04 -5.31 30.47
CA ASP A 125 12.95 -4.96 31.56
C ASP A 125 14.38 -4.66 31.06
N SER A 126 14.81 -5.32 29.97
CA SER A 126 16.04 -4.99 29.26
C SER A 126 15.98 -5.31 27.76
N ALA A 127 16.75 -4.58 26.96
CA ALA A 127 16.94 -4.92 25.54
C ALA A 127 17.49 -6.34 25.30
N LYS A 128 18.23 -6.92 26.27
CA LYS A 128 18.74 -8.29 26.16
C LYS A 128 17.64 -9.33 26.20
N ASP A 129 16.56 -9.09 26.92
CA ASP A 129 15.45 -10.05 27.01
C ASP A 129 14.75 -10.20 25.66
N VAL A 130 14.62 -9.09 24.91
CA VAL A 130 14.11 -9.11 23.54
C VAL A 130 15.10 -9.81 22.61
N GLU A 131 16.39 -9.53 22.73
CA GLU A 131 17.43 -10.16 21.91
C GLU A 131 17.42 -11.69 22.07
N ILE A 132 17.42 -12.17 23.32
CA ILE A 132 17.36 -13.61 23.64
C ILE A 132 16.07 -14.22 23.09
N PHE A 133 14.94 -13.55 23.27
CA PHE A 133 13.67 -14.03 22.72
C PHE A 133 13.71 -14.21 21.20
N LEU A 134 14.26 -13.23 20.46
CA LEU A 134 14.38 -13.35 19.00
C LEU A 134 15.29 -14.52 18.60
N LEU A 135 16.40 -14.72 19.31
CA LEU A 135 17.31 -15.85 19.08
C LEU A 135 16.64 -17.19 19.36
N ASP A 136 15.90 -17.31 20.47
CA ASP A 136 15.19 -18.53 20.86
C ASP A 136 14.08 -18.89 19.86
N GLN A 137 13.44 -17.89 19.25
CA GLN A 137 12.45 -18.07 18.19
C GLN A 137 13.08 -18.30 16.80
N GLY A 138 14.41 -18.22 16.68
CA GLY A 138 15.11 -18.35 15.40
C GLY A 138 14.81 -17.24 14.40
N VAL A 139 14.41 -16.05 14.88
CA VAL A 139 14.08 -14.90 14.04
C VAL A 139 15.36 -14.18 13.64
N PRO A 140 15.69 -14.05 12.34
CA PRO A 140 16.86 -13.31 11.90
C PRO A 140 16.66 -11.81 12.10
N PHE A 141 17.64 -11.16 12.72
CA PHE A 141 17.63 -9.73 12.95
C PHE A 141 19.05 -9.15 12.91
N ARG A 142 19.11 -7.84 12.71
CA ARG A 142 20.32 -7.04 12.88
C ARG A 142 20.09 -5.90 13.84
N HIS A 143 21.18 -5.41 14.44
CA HIS A 143 21.14 -4.21 15.26
C HIS A 143 20.99 -2.96 14.39
N GLY A 144 19.97 -2.17 14.67
CA GLY A 144 19.75 -0.84 14.13
C GLY A 144 20.43 0.23 15.00
N ASN A 145 20.46 1.46 14.50
CA ASN A 145 21.01 2.59 15.25
C ASN A 145 19.91 3.36 16.00
N PRO A 146 19.92 3.41 17.35
CA PRO A 146 19.03 4.26 18.12
C PRO A 146 19.19 5.73 17.71
N LYS A 147 18.07 6.40 17.41
CA LYS A 147 18.06 7.83 17.02
C LYS A 147 17.85 8.78 18.20
N SER A 148 17.71 8.26 19.41
CA SER A 148 17.44 9.01 20.63
C SER A 148 17.99 8.25 21.83
N ASP A 149 18.52 8.98 22.81
CA ASP A 149 19.03 8.41 24.08
C ASP A 149 17.96 7.71 24.92
N ARG A 150 16.67 7.89 24.58
CA ARG A 150 15.57 7.16 25.23
C ARG A 150 15.43 5.73 24.73
N VAL A 151 15.92 5.44 23.52
CA VAL A 151 15.82 4.12 22.88
C VAL A 151 17.04 3.31 23.29
N GLU A 152 16.81 2.19 23.97
CA GLU A 152 17.88 1.30 24.44
C GLU A 152 18.49 0.49 23.29
N ALA A 153 17.64 0.00 22.39
CA ALA A 153 18.04 -0.79 21.23
C ALA A 153 17.01 -0.68 20.11
N VAL A 154 17.47 -0.98 18.89
CA VAL A 154 16.58 -1.20 17.75
C VAL A 154 16.97 -2.52 17.11
N PHE A 155 16.04 -3.47 17.03
CA PHE A 155 16.24 -4.71 16.27
C PHE A 155 15.50 -4.59 14.94
N VAL A 156 16.22 -4.71 13.84
CA VAL A 156 15.65 -4.69 12.50
C VAL A 156 15.49 -6.13 12.05
N LEU A 157 14.24 -6.58 11.87
CA LEU A 157 13.96 -7.92 11.39
C LEU A 157 14.39 -8.04 9.93
N GLU A 158 15.08 -9.13 9.62
CA GLU A 158 15.56 -9.47 8.28
C GLU A 158 14.57 -10.38 7.56
N ASP A 159 13.30 -9.98 7.62
CA ASP A 159 12.18 -10.65 6.96
C ASP A 159 11.71 -9.77 5.79
N GLU A 160 11.66 -10.33 4.58
CA GLU A 160 11.15 -9.64 3.40
C GLU A 160 9.63 -9.48 3.44
N ASP A 161 8.92 -10.42 4.07
CA ASP A 161 7.46 -10.45 4.17
C ASP A 161 6.96 -9.61 5.35
N ALA A 162 7.80 -9.40 6.37
CA ALA A 162 7.47 -8.61 7.56
C ALA A 162 8.59 -7.63 7.95
N PRO A 163 8.92 -6.63 7.10
CA PRO A 163 10.01 -5.72 7.37
C PRO A 163 9.66 -4.84 8.58
N ALA A 164 10.20 -5.18 9.76
CA ALA A 164 9.86 -4.51 11.01
C ALA A 164 11.09 -3.96 11.74
N ASN A 165 10.88 -2.85 12.45
CA ASN A 165 11.79 -2.32 13.45
C ASN A 165 11.17 -2.52 14.84
N LEU A 166 11.86 -3.24 15.71
CA LEU A 166 11.50 -3.38 17.11
C LEU A 166 12.31 -2.35 17.90
N ILE A 167 11.62 -1.32 18.39
CA ILE A 167 12.21 -0.18 19.08
C ILE A 167 12.05 -0.42 20.57
N VAL A 168 13.16 -0.70 21.25
CA VAL A 168 13.17 -1.01 22.68
C VAL A 168 13.29 0.26 23.49
N LEU A 169 12.33 0.46 24.39
CA LEU A 169 12.25 1.56 25.33
C LEU A 169 12.21 1.02 26.76
N PRO A 170 12.72 1.76 27.75
CA PRO A 170 12.60 1.35 29.16
C PRO A 170 11.12 1.30 29.60
N PRO A 171 10.73 0.42 30.55
CA PRO A 171 9.32 0.23 30.96
C PRO A 171 8.60 1.51 31.41
N ARG A 172 9.35 2.44 32.02
CA ARG A 172 8.81 3.76 32.44
C ARG A 172 8.23 4.56 31.28
N GLU A 173 8.74 4.42 30.06
CA GLU A 173 8.27 5.12 28.86
C GLU A 173 6.92 4.58 28.37
N GLU A 174 6.46 3.39 28.81
CA GLU A 174 5.16 2.85 28.38
C GLU A 174 4.03 3.81 28.75
N ARG A 175 4.10 4.41 29.95
CA ARG A 175 3.07 5.33 30.46
C ARG A 175 3.16 6.73 29.87
N PHE A 176 4.26 7.07 29.20
CA PHE A 176 4.45 8.39 28.59
C PHE A 176 4.14 8.33 27.09
N HIS A 177 3.32 9.25 26.63
CA HIS A 177 3.16 9.48 25.20
C HIS A 177 4.36 10.30 24.71
N ALA A 178 5.31 9.63 24.05
CA ALA A 178 6.49 10.30 23.51
C ALA A 178 6.07 11.38 22.49
N LYS A 179 6.47 12.62 22.77
CA LYS A 179 6.41 13.72 21.81
C LYS A 179 7.63 13.65 20.91
N GLY A 180 7.45 13.75 19.60
CA GLY A 180 8.54 13.87 18.65
C GLY A 180 9.31 15.17 18.83
N SER A 181 10.45 15.29 18.14
CA SER A 181 11.25 16.52 18.08
C SER A 181 10.47 17.74 17.53
N ASP A 182 9.37 17.48 16.84
CA ASP A 182 8.40 18.43 16.29
C ASP A 182 7.28 18.79 17.30
N GLY A 183 7.34 18.26 18.52
CA GLY A 183 6.33 18.46 19.57
C GLY A 183 5.04 17.68 19.37
N ARG A 184 4.88 16.92 18.28
CA ARG A 184 3.69 16.10 18.02
C ARG A 184 3.74 14.81 18.82
N THR A 185 2.63 14.47 19.45
CA THR A 185 2.47 13.16 20.07
C THR A 185 2.46 12.10 18.98
N ARG A 186 3.42 11.17 18.99
CA ARG A 186 3.39 10.07 18.02
C ARG A 186 2.22 9.15 18.35
N ALA A 187 1.41 8.85 17.33
CA ALA A 187 0.32 7.91 17.48
C ALA A 187 0.88 6.54 17.84
N ARG A 188 0.22 5.85 18.77
CA ARG A 188 0.51 4.46 19.09
C ARG A 188 -0.77 3.69 19.39
N ALA A 189 -0.82 2.43 19.02
CA ALA A 189 -2.00 1.57 19.20
C ALA A 189 -1.60 0.21 19.78
N ARG A 190 -2.46 -0.33 20.64
CA ARG A 190 -2.36 -1.73 21.11
C ARG A 190 -2.93 -2.70 20.09
N VAL A 191 -2.62 -3.98 20.26
CA VAL A 191 -2.94 -5.04 19.31
C VAL A 191 -4.43 -5.06 18.96
N GLU A 192 -5.33 -4.88 19.93
CA GLU A 192 -6.78 -4.92 19.71
C GLU A 192 -7.25 -3.79 18.78
N ALA A 193 -6.64 -2.61 18.90
CA ALA A 193 -6.93 -1.48 18.03
C ALA A 193 -6.35 -1.70 16.63
N VAL A 194 -5.18 -2.34 16.50
CA VAL A 194 -4.57 -2.67 15.21
C VAL A 194 -5.39 -3.74 14.48
N GLU A 195 -5.86 -4.77 15.18
CA GLU A 195 -6.72 -5.82 14.62
C GLU A 195 -8.05 -5.27 14.10
N ALA A 196 -8.59 -4.22 14.72
CA ALA A 196 -9.78 -3.54 14.20
C ALA A 196 -9.51 -2.88 12.83
N LEU A 197 -8.28 -2.38 12.61
CA LEU A 197 -7.86 -1.75 11.34
C LEU A 197 -7.56 -2.77 10.23
N CYS A 198 -7.52 -4.07 10.53
CA CYS A 198 -7.43 -5.14 9.53
C CYS A 198 -8.77 -5.42 8.82
N ARG A 199 -9.88 -4.96 9.39
CA ARG A 199 -11.24 -5.29 8.93
C ARG A 199 -11.89 -4.19 8.09
N THR A 200 -11.17 -3.08 7.90
CA THR A 200 -11.61 -1.87 7.18
C THR A 200 -10.93 -1.78 5.84
#